data_AF-A0AAN6TU22-F1
#
_entry.id   AF-A0AAN6TU22-F1
#
_cell.length_a   1.000
_cell.length_b   1.000
_cell.length_c   1.000
_cell.angle_alpha   90.00
_cell.angle_beta   90.00
_cell.angle_gamma   90.00
#
_symmetry.space_group_name_H-M   'P 1'
#
loop_
_entity.id
_entity.type
_entity.pdbx_description
1 polymer ?
#
loop_
_entity_poly.entity_id
_entity_poly.type
_entity_poly.pdbx_seq_one_letter_code
_entity_poly.pdbx_strand_id
1 'polypeptide(L)'
;MAPHPEPQAAIFYTKTDFSGTPNAYKVGDEITLPGELNDKFQSVEVGVNAKVIAWQHYDGSGIYKEWEGQQPDITSIQGLTRFKVVPANTRAIAFAFQDATGGKPLQYTLKVDAADVGAVKLFSKDAAAAAEGNEYRLVGLMPEGGLPVTTAVYVRNEADGGYVAVGSVYFQWDEKDGQMHIVQDDNWPKQLKQEQTGPSAFLVTLVDATPSS
;
A
#
# COMPACT_ATOMS: atom_id res chain seq x y z
N MET A 1 2.73 32.33 -12.38
CA MET A 1 1.82 31.23 -12.05
C MET A 1 2.47 29.96 -12.53
N ALA A 2 2.67 28.98 -11.65
CA ALA A 2 3.04 27.63 -12.08
C ALA A 2 1.88 27.07 -12.93
N PRO A 3 2.17 26.24 -13.95
CA PRO A 3 1.12 25.60 -14.73
C PRO A 3 0.30 24.68 -13.81
N HIS A 4 -1.01 24.92 -13.74
CA HIS A 4 -1.91 24.01 -13.05
C HIS A 4 -2.02 22.71 -13.86
N PRO A 5 -2.00 21.53 -13.21
CA PRO A 5 -2.23 20.27 -13.89
C PRO A 5 -3.64 20.20 -14.46
N GLU A 6 -3.78 19.52 -15.59
CA GLU A 6 -5.09 19.07 -16.07
C GLU A 6 -5.80 18.23 -14.99
N PRO A 7 -7.15 18.19 -14.95
CA PRO A 7 -7.88 17.52 -13.87
C PRO A 7 -7.47 16.08 -13.60
N GLN A 8 -7.07 15.33 -14.62
CA GLN A 8 -6.64 13.92 -14.53
C GLN A 8 -5.13 13.76 -14.72
N ALA A 9 -4.35 14.71 -14.21
CA ALA A 9 -2.90 14.70 -14.34
C ALA A 9 -2.21 15.10 -13.01
N ALA A 10 -0.91 14.86 -12.96
CA ALA A 10 -0.02 15.37 -11.93
C ALA A 10 1.22 15.98 -12.60
N ILE A 11 1.72 17.09 -12.06
CA ILE A 11 2.98 17.70 -12.49
C ILE A 11 3.96 17.62 -11.32
N PHE A 12 5.05 16.88 -11.52
CA PHE A 12 6.16 16.82 -10.59
C PHE A 12 7.22 17.86 -10.94
N TYR A 13 7.83 18.42 -9.92
CA TYR A 13 8.81 19.48 -10.04
C TYR A 13 10.11 19.08 -9.35
N THR A 14 11.24 19.46 -9.95
CA THR A 14 12.58 19.08 -9.45
C THR A 14 13.04 19.88 -8.22
N LYS A 15 12.22 20.81 -7.72
CA LYS A 15 12.45 21.62 -6.52
C LYS A 15 11.16 21.78 -5.74
N THR A 16 11.25 22.25 -4.50
CA THR A 16 10.08 22.61 -3.68
C THR A 16 9.28 23.76 -4.29
N ASP A 17 8.08 23.98 -3.77
CA ASP A 17 7.20 25.10 -4.10
C ASP A 17 6.90 25.22 -5.60
N PHE A 18 6.75 24.08 -6.27
CA PHE A 18 6.38 23.97 -7.69
C PHE A 18 7.37 24.64 -8.64
N SER A 19 8.66 24.61 -8.26
CA SER A 19 9.74 25.24 -9.02
C SER A 19 10.69 24.23 -9.68
N GLY A 20 11.49 24.69 -10.65
CA GLY A 20 12.38 23.81 -11.42
C GLY A 20 11.69 23.19 -12.64
N THR A 21 12.16 22.02 -13.08
CA THR A 21 11.70 21.41 -14.34
C THR A 21 10.38 20.66 -14.11
N PRO A 22 9.28 21.02 -14.81
CA PRO A 22 8.01 20.31 -14.69
C PRO A 22 8.02 19.00 -15.49
N ASN A 23 7.43 17.96 -14.93
CA ASN A 23 7.25 16.66 -15.56
C ASN A 23 5.80 16.23 -15.35
N ALA A 24 5.03 16.21 -16.44
CA ALA A 24 3.61 15.91 -16.42
C ALA A 24 3.36 14.42 -16.63
N TYR A 25 2.43 13.87 -15.85
CA TYR A 25 1.96 12.50 -15.92
C TYR A 25 0.43 12.50 -15.84
N LYS A 26 -0.22 11.52 -16.45
CA LYS A 26 -1.68 11.39 -16.49
C LYS A 26 -2.16 10.17 -15.72
N VAL A 27 -3.43 10.18 -15.34
CA VAL A 27 -4.09 9.00 -14.77
C VAL A 27 -3.84 7.77 -15.67
N GLY A 28 -3.43 6.67 -15.03
CA GLY A 28 -3.02 5.43 -15.68
C GLY A 28 -1.50 5.27 -15.84
N ASP A 29 -0.72 6.35 -15.69
CA ASP A 29 0.74 6.26 -15.73
C ASP A 29 1.28 5.57 -14.46
N GLU A 30 2.15 4.59 -14.68
CA GLU A 30 2.94 3.92 -13.65
C GLU A 30 4.42 4.14 -13.97
N ILE A 31 5.13 4.78 -13.04
CA ILE A 31 6.50 5.23 -13.25
C ILE A 31 7.40 4.59 -12.20
N THR A 32 8.42 3.87 -12.68
CA THR A 32 9.61 3.54 -11.90
C THR A 32 10.70 4.50 -12.34
N LEU A 33 11.17 5.34 -11.42
CA LEU A 33 12.15 6.38 -11.74
C LEU A 33 13.51 5.73 -12.00
N PRO A 34 14.14 6.01 -13.16
CA PRO A 34 15.52 5.61 -13.38
C PRO A 34 16.43 6.34 -12.39
N GLY A 35 17.61 5.79 -12.09
CA GLY A 35 18.54 6.38 -11.11
C GLY A 35 18.90 7.85 -11.36
N GLU A 36 18.82 8.31 -12.61
CA GLU A 36 19.01 9.71 -12.97
C GLU A 36 17.86 10.64 -12.58
N LEU A 37 16.65 10.13 -12.34
CA LEU A 37 15.49 10.91 -11.87
C LEU A 37 15.09 10.55 -10.43
N ASN A 38 15.66 9.47 -9.89
CA ASN A 38 15.49 9.09 -8.50
C ASN A 38 15.87 10.27 -7.58
N ASP A 39 15.01 10.55 -6.61
CA ASP A 39 15.20 11.61 -5.61
C ASP A 39 15.26 13.05 -6.17
N LYS A 40 14.94 13.25 -7.45
CA LYS A 40 14.94 14.60 -8.05
C LYS A 40 13.65 15.36 -7.84
N PHE A 41 12.51 14.69 -7.67
CA PHE A 41 11.25 15.38 -7.45
C PHE A 41 11.09 15.80 -5.99
N GLN A 42 10.77 17.07 -5.78
CA GLN A 42 10.68 17.69 -4.45
C GLN A 42 9.33 18.39 -4.21
N SER A 43 8.50 18.57 -5.24
CA SER A 43 7.10 18.95 -5.09
C SER A 43 6.23 18.35 -6.19
N VAL A 44 4.93 18.26 -5.94
CA VAL A 44 3.94 17.79 -6.92
C VAL A 44 2.65 18.57 -6.79
N GLU A 45 2.08 18.93 -7.94
CA GLU A 45 0.71 19.45 -8.03
C GLU A 45 -0.16 18.41 -8.74
N VAL A 46 -1.25 17.99 -8.10
CA VAL A 46 -2.15 16.94 -8.56
C VAL A 46 -3.50 17.55 -8.94
N GLY A 47 -3.99 17.22 -10.14
CA GLY A 47 -5.28 17.65 -10.64
C GLY A 47 -6.44 17.11 -9.80
N VAL A 48 -7.55 17.84 -9.79
CA VAL A 48 -8.70 17.61 -8.90
C VAL A 48 -9.38 16.24 -9.05
N ASN A 49 -9.17 15.55 -10.17
CA ASN A 49 -9.72 14.21 -10.44
C ASN A 49 -8.62 13.12 -10.47
N ALA A 50 -7.43 13.43 -9.98
CA ALA A 50 -6.30 12.53 -9.87
C ALA A 50 -5.83 12.41 -8.42
N LYS A 51 -5.15 11.29 -8.14
CA LYS A 51 -4.36 11.06 -6.95
C LYS A 51 -3.03 10.44 -7.36
N VAL A 52 -1.97 10.74 -6.62
CA VAL A 52 -0.69 10.05 -6.74
C VAL A 52 -0.52 9.07 -5.58
N ILE A 53 -0.22 7.81 -5.89
CA ILE A 53 0.27 6.81 -4.94
C ILE A 53 1.76 6.67 -5.17
N ALA A 54 2.57 6.92 -4.14
CA ALA A 54 4.02 7.01 -4.24
C ALA A 54 4.71 6.06 -3.26
N TRP A 55 5.84 5.48 -3.67
CA TRP A 55 6.66 4.57 -2.88
C TRP A 55 8.12 5.02 -2.81
N GLN A 56 8.73 4.76 -1.65
CA GLN A 56 10.14 5.01 -1.40
C GLN A 56 11.05 4.02 -2.14
N HIS A 57 10.69 2.74 -2.22
CA HIS A 57 11.53 1.72 -2.86
C HIS A 57 10.90 1.14 -4.12
N TYR A 58 11.75 0.74 -5.07
CA TYR A 58 11.35 0.23 -6.39
C TYR A 58 10.50 -1.04 -6.30
N ASP A 59 10.72 -1.85 -5.27
CA ASP A 59 10.00 -3.08 -4.97
C ASP A 59 8.67 -2.84 -4.25
N GLY A 60 8.27 -1.58 -4.04
CA GLY A 60 7.05 -1.21 -3.32
C GLY A 60 7.18 -1.32 -1.80
N SER A 61 8.36 -1.61 -1.28
CA SER A 61 8.65 -1.57 0.16
C SER A 61 8.93 -0.13 0.65
N GLY A 62 9.11 0.01 1.96
CA GLY A 62 9.40 1.30 2.60
C GLY A 62 8.17 2.18 2.81
N ILE A 63 8.38 3.49 2.85
CA ILE A 63 7.32 4.49 3.05
C ILE A 63 6.48 4.57 1.78
N TYR A 64 5.16 4.51 1.93
CA TYR A 64 4.23 4.95 0.89
C TYR A 64 3.53 6.25 1.28
N LYS A 65 3.15 7.04 0.29
CA LYS A 65 2.38 8.28 0.46
C LYS A 65 1.27 8.35 -0.58
N GLU A 66 0.19 8.99 -0.17
CA GLU A 66 -0.90 9.41 -1.05
C GLU A 66 -0.86 10.93 -1.15
N TRP A 67 -0.85 11.47 -2.37
CA TRP A 67 -0.84 12.90 -2.61
C TRP A 67 -2.02 13.31 -3.48
N GLU A 68 -2.75 14.31 -2.98
CA GLU A 68 -3.85 14.99 -3.66
C GLU A 68 -3.59 16.51 -3.59
N GLY A 69 -4.09 17.26 -4.56
CA GLY A 69 -3.91 18.71 -4.65
C GLY A 69 -2.44 19.14 -4.65
N GLN A 70 -2.15 20.22 -3.92
CA GLN A 70 -0.83 20.84 -3.88
C GLN A 70 0.03 20.27 -2.75
N GLN A 71 1.20 19.73 -3.11
CA GLN A 71 2.23 19.27 -2.17
C GLN A 71 3.53 20.04 -2.44
N PRO A 72 3.76 21.18 -1.76
CA PRO A 72 4.93 22.04 -2.00
C PRO A 72 6.26 21.41 -1.56
N ASP A 73 6.21 20.38 -0.70
CA ASP A 73 7.37 19.61 -0.27
C ASP A 73 6.97 18.12 -0.10
N ILE A 74 7.58 17.25 -0.92
CA ILE A 74 7.39 15.79 -0.84
C ILE A 74 8.62 15.04 -0.29
N THR A 75 9.63 15.75 0.23
CA THR A 75 10.88 15.14 0.73
C THR A 75 10.66 14.18 1.90
N SER A 76 9.50 14.26 2.58
CA SER A 76 9.10 13.32 3.64
C SER A 76 8.96 11.86 3.18
N ILE A 77 8.89 11.58 1.88
CA ILE A 77 8.93 10.20 1.36
C ILE A 77 10.34 9.60 1.39
N GLN A 78 11.37 10.40 1.67
CA GLN A 78 12.76 9.96 1.84
C GLN A 78 13.32 9.17 0.65
N GLY A 79 13.00 9.67 -0.55
CA GLY A 79 13.51 9.17 -1.82
C GLY A 79 12.45 8.48 -2.66
N LEU A 80 11.81 9.25 -3.54
CA LEU A 80 10.75 8.75 -4.42
C LEU A 80 11.37 7.91 -5.54
N THR A 81 11.04 6.63 -5.60
CA THR A 81 11.53 5.70 -6.65
C THR A 81 10.41 5.19 -7.56
N ARG A 82 9.17 5.12 -7.08
CA ARG A 82 8.01 4.65 -7.86
C ARG A 82 6.77 5.47 -7.55
N PHE A 83 5.92 5.69 -8.53
CA PHE A 83 4.57 6.21 -8.30
C PHE A 83 3.57 5.77 -9.37
N LYS A 84 2.29 5.89 -9.03
CA LYS A 84 1.15 5.74 -9.94
C LYS A 84 0.29 6.98 -9.86
N VAL A 85 -0.18 7.47 -11.01
CA VAL A 85 -1.26 8.46 -11.07
C VAL A 85 -2.56 7.69 -11.30
N VAL A 86 -3.49 7.80 -10.36
CA VAL A 86 -4.75 7.06 -10.35
C VAL A 86 -5.94 8.02 -10.29
N PRO A 87 -7.16 7.59 -10.64
CA PRO A 87 -8.36 8.39 -10.38
C PRO A 87 -8.44 8.79 -8.89
N ALA A 88 -8.88 10.01 -8.58
CA ALA A 88 -8.93 10.54 -7.21
C ALA A 88 -9.70 9.61 -6.23
N ASN A 89 -10.74 8.94 -6.71
CA ASN A 89 -11.56 8.01 -5.92
C ASN A 89 -10.96 6.60 -5.76
N THR A 90 -9.75 6.34 -6.25
CA THR A 90 -9.06 5.05 -6.03
C THR A 90 -8.65 4.91 -4.57
N ARG A 91 -8.89 3.77 -3.93
CA ARG A 91 -8.42 3.48 -2.57
C ARG A 91 -7.12 2.68 -2.57
N ALA A 92 -6.23 3.07 -1.66
CA ALA A 92 -5.03 2.34 -1.30
C ALA A 92 -5.36 1.31 -0.22
N ILE A 93 -5.30 0.03 -0.56
CA ILE A 93 -5.54 -1.06 0.40
C ILE A 93 -4.26 -1.31 1.17
N ALA A 94 -4.29 -1.19 2.50
CA ALA A 94 -3.10 -1.29 3.31
C ALA A 94 -3.25 -2.28 4.46
N PHE A 95 -2.24 -3.13 4.67
CA PHE A 95 -2.19 -4.10 5.75
C PHE A 95 -1.12 -3.75 6.78
N ALA A 96 -1.42 -4.03 8.03
CA ALA A 96 -0.42 -4.23 9.09
C ALA A 96 -0.49 -5.68 9.58
N PHE A 97 0.61 -6.21 10.09
CA PHE A 97 0.68 -7.61 10.54
C PHE A 97 1.21 -7.72 11.96
N GLN A 98 0.44 -8.38 12.82
CA GLN A 98 0.79 -8.62 14.23
C GLN A 98 0.67 -10.10 14.59
N ASP A 99 1.42 -10.50 15.62
CA ASP A 99 1.37 -11.84 16.18
C ASP A 99 0.73 -11.84 17.58
N ALA A 100 -0.28 -12.68 17.76
CA ALA A 100 -0.94 -12.93 19.05
C ALA A 100 -0.65 -14.34 19.62
N THR A 101 0.24 -15.11 18.98
CA THR A 101 0.60 -16.48 19.39
C THR A 101 1.76 -16.54 20.39
N GLY A 102 2.40 -15.40 20.67
CA GLY A 102 3.54 -15.30 21.59
C GLY A 102 4.89 -15.61 20.95
N GLY A 103 4.99 -15.52 19.62
CA GLY A 103 6.25 -15.61 18.90
C GLY A 103 7.18 -14.43 19.19
N LYS A 104 8.45 -14.59 18.81
CA LYS A 104 9.44 -13.52 18.91
C LYS A 104 9.13 -12.42 17.88
N PRO A 105 9.54 -11.16 18.11
CA PRO A 105 9.47 -10.12 17.10
C PRO A 105 10.10 -10.59 15.78
N LEU A 106 9.43 -10.29 14.66
CA LEU A 106 9.85 -10.67 13.30
C LEU A 106 9.89 -12.17 13.01
N GLN A 107 9.36 -13.02 13.90
CA GLN A 107 9.36 -14.47 13.70
C GLN A 107 8.46 -14.90 12.54
N TYR A 108 7.30 -14.25 12.39
CA TYR A 108 6.36 -14.58 11.34
C TYR A 108 6.33 -13.50 10.26
N THR A 109 6.05 -13.92 9.04
CA THR A 109 5.87 -13.00 7.92
C THR A 109 4.57 -13.30 7.20
N LEU A 110 3.88 -12.23 6.83
CA LEU A 110 2.76 -12.25 5.90
C LEU A 110 3.27 -11.74 4.55
N LYS A 111 3.36 -12.62 3.56
CA LYS A 111 3.60 -12.24 2.17
C LYS A 111 2.25 -12.07 1.48
N VAL A 112 2.07 -10.95 0.78
CA VAL A 112 0.88 -10.64 -0.02
C VAL A 112 1.33 -10.40 -1.45
N ASP A 113 0.89 -11.24 -2.38
CA ASP A 113 1.28 -11.15 -3.80
C ASP A 113 0.26 -10.33 -4.59
N ALA A 114 0.29 -9.01 -4.40
CA ALA A 114 -0.62 -8.09 -5.04
C ALA A 114 -0.22 -7.84 -6.50
N ALA A 115 -1.15 -8.08 -7.43
CA ALA A 115 -0.89 -8.00 -8.87
C ALA A 115 -0.59 -6.57 -9.36
N ASP A 116 -1.12 -5.56 -8.68
CA ASP A 116 -1.08 -4.16 -9.06
C ASP A 116 0.04 -3.36 -8.37
N VAL A 117 0.35 -3.66 -7.11
CA VAL A 117 1.39 -2.96 -6.34
C VAL A 117 2.66 -3.78 -6.15
N GLY A 118 2.64 -5.08 -6.48
CA GLY A 118 3.76 -6.00 -6.34
C GLY A 118 3.69 -6.84 -5.06
N ALA A 119 4.66 -7.74 -4.91
CA ALA A 119 4.75 -8.61 -3.74
C ALA A 119 5.23 -7.83 -2.51
N VAL A 120 4.48 -7.90 -1.42
CA VAL A 120 4.78 -7.21 -0.17
C VAL A 120 5.00 -8.21 0.94
N LYS A 121 6.06 -7.98 1.74
CA LYS A 121 6.39 -8.80 2.91
C LYS A 121 6.22 -7.96 4.18
N LEU A 122 5.29 -8.35 5.04
CA LEU A 122 5.04 -7.75 6.34
C LEU A 122 5.61 -8.67 7.43
N PHE A 123 6.39 -8.12 8.35
CA PHE A 123 6.87 -8.86 9.52
C PHE A 123 5.91 -8.69 10.68
N SER A 124 5.67 -9.76 11.43
CA SER A 124 4.86 -9.70 12.64
C SER A 124 5.54 -8.82 13.69
N LYS A 125 4.83 -7.78 14.13
CA LYS A 125 5.17 -7.06 15.36
C LYS A 125 4.41 -7.71 16.53
N ASP A 126 4.96 -7.59 17.74
CA ASP A 126 4.17 -7.97 18.92
C ASP A 126 2.99 -6.98 19.07
N ALA A 127 1.92 -7.43 19.72
CA ALA A 127 0.71 -6.62 19.90
C ALA A 127 0.92 -5.32 20.72
N ALA A 128 1.95 -5.26 21.57
CA ALA A 128 2.32 -4.04 22.31
C ALA A 128 3.10 -3.04 21.42
N ALA A 129 3.95 -3.51 20.52
CA ALA A 129 4.65 -2.71 19.51
C ALA A 129 3.70 -2.26 18.39
N ALA A 130 2.60 -2.98 18.14
CA ALA A 130 1.53 -2.57 17.23
C ALA A 130 0.80 -1.29 17.70
N ALA A 131 0.79 -1.02 19.01
CA ALA A 131 0.18 0.17 19.60
C ALA A 131 0.99 1.47 19.35
N GLU A 132 2.27 1.38 19.01
CA GLU A 132 3.15 2.53 18.69
C GLU A 132 3.05 3.01 17.24
N GLY A 133 1.98 2.61 16.54
CA GLY A 133 1.76 2.91 15.13
C GLY A 133 2.10 1.71 14.27
N ASN A 134 1.07 0.92 13.97
CA ASN A 134 1.14 -0.13 12.97
C ASN A 134 1.73 0.43 11.67
N GLU A 135 2.79 -0.22 11.18
CA GLU A 135 3.43 0.18 9.93
C GLU A 135 2.68 -0.47 8.78
N TYR A 136 1.66 0.25 8.31
CA TYR A 136 0.85 -0.20 7.19
C TYR A 136 1.68 -0.23 5.91
N ARG A 137 1.55 -1.32 5.16
CA ARG A 137 2.10 -1.48 3.82
C ARG A 137 0.97 -1.59 2.81
N LEU A 138 1.14 -0.94 1.67
CA LEU A 138 0.19 -1.02 0.58
C LEU A 138 0.18 -2.43 -0.02
N VAL A 139 -0.97 -3.06 -0.10
CA VAL A 139 -1.18 -4.42 -0.61
C VAL A 139 -2.21 -4.49 -1.75
N GLY A 140 -2.65 -3.33 -2.24
CA GLY A 140 -3.52 -3.26 -3.42
C GLY A 140 -4.06 -1.85 -3.65
N LEU A 141 -4.66 -1.67 -4.80
CA LEU A 141 -5.38 -0.48 -5.23
C LEU A 141 -6.74 -0.91 -5.77
N MET A 142 -7.80 -0.22 -5.37
CA MET A 142 -9.13 -0.48 -5.91
C MET A 142 -9.81 0.84 -6.29
N PRO A 143 -10.17 1.05 -7.56
CA PRO A 143 -11.04 2.17 -7.93
C PRO A 143 -12.40 1.99 -7.26
N GLU A 144 -13.08 3.09 -6.95
CA GLU A 144 -14.48 3.05 -6.52
C GLU A 144 -15.35 2.32 -7.57
N GLY A 145 -16.18 1.39 -7.11
CA GLY A 145 -16.95 0.50 -8.00
C GLY A 145 -16.09 -0.50 -8.78
N GLY A 146 -14.83 -0.69 -8.39
CA GLY A 146 -13.91 -1.64 -9.00
C GLY A 146 -14.38 -3.08 -8.88
N LEU A 147 -13.93 -3.92 -9.82
CA LEU A 147 -14.18 -5.35 -9.73
C LEU A 147 -13.48 -5.93 -8.49
N PRO A 148 -14.06 -6.97 -7.86
CA PRO A 148 -13.40 -7.63 -6.75
C PRO A 148 -12.04 -8.22 -7.16
N VAL A 149 -11.10 -8.23 -6.22
CA VAL A 149 -9.73 -8.68 -6.46
C VAL A 149 -9.38 -9.78 -5.47
N THR A 150 -8.89 -10.91 -6.00
CA THR A 150 -8.32 -11.99 -5.20
C THR A 150 -6.80 -11.87 -5.18
N THR A 151 -6.22 -11.86 -3.98
CA THR A 151 -4.77 -11.73 -3.78
C THR A 151 -4.26 -12.90 -2.95
N ALA A 152 -3.18 -13.56 -3.39
CA ALA A 152 -2.60 -14.67 -2.65
C ALA A 152 -1.88 -14.17 -1.39
N VAL A 153 -2.03 -14.91 -0.29
CA VAL A 153 -1.39 -14.63 1.00
C VAL A 153 -0.66 -15.85 1.53
N TYR A 154 0.49 -15.63 2.14
CA TYR A 154 1.34 -16.68 2.70
C TYR A 154 1.83 -16.25 4.07
N VAL A 155 1.63 -17.11 5.07
CA VAL A 155 2.19 -16.94 6.41
C VAL A 155 3.34 -17.90 6.59
N ARG A 156 4.53 -17.37 6.87
CA ARG A 156 5.74 -18.17 7.06
C ARG A 156 6.33 -17.94 8.44
N ASN A 157 6.79 -19.01 9.08
CA ASN A 157 7.69 -18.93 10.21
C ASN A 157 9.13 -18.79 9.68
N GLU A 158 9.77 -17.65 9.93
CA GLU A 158 11.12 -17.38 9.44
C GLU A 158 12.19 -18.12 10.26
N ALA A 159 11.86 -18.65 11.44
CA ALA A 159 12.81 -19.38 12.28
C ALA A 159 13.15 -20.78 11.73
N ASP A 160 12.14 -21.50 11.21
CA ASP A 160 12.29 -22.84 10.64
C ASP A 160 12.08 -22.87 9.11
N GLY A 161 11.58 -21.76 8.53
CA GLY A 161 11.29 -21.63 7.11
C GLY A 161 9.98 -22.31 6.66
N GLY A 162 9.19 -22.85 7.59
CA GLY A 162 7.92 -23.53 7.32
C GLY A 162 6.76 -22.56 7.05
N TYR A 163 5.79 -23.00 6.24
CA TYR A 163 4.54 -22.26 6.05
C TYR A 163 3.56 -22.63 7.17
N VAL A 164 3.03 -21.60 7.83
CA VAL A 164 1.93 -21.72 8.79
C VAL A 164 0.61 -21.78 8.04
N ALA A 165 0.46 -20.92 7.03
CA ALA A 165 -0.72 -20.90 6.20
C ALA A 165 -0.44 -20.42 4.78
N VAL A 166 -1.27 -20.90 3.85
CA VAL A 166 -1.33 -20.49 2.45
C VAL A 166 -2.80 -20.29 2.12
N GLY A 167 -3.13 -19.19 1.46
CA GLY A 167 -4.51 -18.91 1.09
C GLY A 167 -4.63 -17.69 0.19
N SER A 168 -5.80 -17.09 0.18
CA SER A 168 -6.06 -15.83 -0.52
C SER A 168 -6.96 -14.91 0.29
N VAL A 169 -6.88 -13.62 -0.04
CA VAL A 169 -7.80 -12.59 0.44
C VAL A 169 -8.61 -12.07 -0.73
N TYR A 170 -9.90 -11.85 -0.49
CA TYR A 170 -10.81 -11.29 -1.47
C TYR A 170 -11.23 -9.88 -1.05
N PHE A 171 -10.84 -8.90 -1.84
CA PHE A 171 -11.19 -7.50 -1.66
C PHE A 171 -12.43 -7.17 -2.49
N GLN A 172 -13.42 -6.55 -1.86
CA GLN A 172 -14.65 -6.12 -2.52
C GLN A 172 -15.01 -4.69 -2.12
N TRP A 173 -15.42 -3.89 -3.11
CA TRP A 173 -16.03 -2.60 -2.89
C TRP A 173 -17.49 -2.76 -2.44
N ASP A 174 -17.88 -2.10 -1.35
CA ASP A 174 -19.29 -1.96 -0.99
C ASP A 174 -19.79 -0.56 -1.38
N GLU A 175 -20.75 -0.56 -2.32
CA GLU A 175 -21.36 0.68 -2.85
C GLU A 175 -22.22 1.41 -1.81
N LYS A 176 -22.67 0.74 -0.74
CA LYS A 176 -23.59 1.33 0.25
C LYS A 176 -22.87 2.22 1.25
N ASP A 177 -21.69 1.82 1.68
CA ASP A 177 -20.88 2.56 2.66
C ASP A 177 -19.65 3.23 2.03
N GLY A 178 -19.34 2.94 0.76
CA GLY A 178 -18.21 3.50 0.05
C GLY A 178 -16.86 3.01 0.60
N GLN A 179 -16.85 1.80 1.14
CA GLN A 179 -15.70 1.21 1.82
C GLN A 179 -15.23 -0.08 1.16
N MET A 180 -13.98 -0.43 1.49
CA MET A 180 -13.40 -1.72 1.16
C MET A 180 -13.77 -2.74 2.23
N HIS A 181 -14.22 -3.91 1.81
CA HIS A 181 -14.43 -5.06 2.68
C HIS A 181 -13.52 -6.22 2.26
N ILE A 182 -13.06 -6.97 3.26
CA ILE A 182 -12.47 -8.28 3.06
C ILE A 182 -13.60 -9.30 3.18
N VAL A 183 -13.91 -10.00 2.10
CA VAL A 183 -14.85 -11.12 2.14
C VAL A 183 -14.09 -12.33 2.69
N GLN A 184 -14.51 -12.79 3.87
CA GLN A 184 -14.01 -14.04 4.42
C GLN A 184 -14.67 -15.19 3.66
N ASP A 185 -13.88 -15.84 2.80
CA ASP A 185 -14.24 -17.07 2.11
C ASP A 185 -13.46 -18.27 2.68
N ASP A 186 -13.70 -19.45 2.12
CA ASP A 186 -13.00 -20.68 2.53
C ASP A 186 -11.48 -20.65 2.25
N ASN A 187 -11.00 -19.68 1.46
CA ASN A 187 -9.58 -19.55 1.12
C ASN A 187 -8.82 -18.60 2.05
N TRP A 188 -9.52 -17.82 2.88
CA TRP A 188 -8.87 -17.01 3.91
C TRP A 188 -8.28 -17.94 5.00
N PRO A 189 -6.97 -17.82 5.33
CA PRO A 189 -6.35 -18.64 6.36
C PRO A 189 -7.06 -18.56 7.72
N LYS A 190 -7.49 -19.69 8.27
CA LYS A 190 -8.14 -19.77 9.59
C LYS A 190 -7.23 -19.34 10.74
N GLN A 191 -5.93 -19.41 10.52
CA GLN A 191 -4.87 -18.90 11.40
C GLN A 191 -4.87 -17.38 11.53
N LEU A 192 -5.52 -16.66 10.61
CA LEU A 192 -5.52 -15.21 10.56
C LEU A 192 -6.89 -14.63 10.94
N LYS A 193 -6.86 -13.56 11.73
CA LYS A 193 -8.00 -12.66 11.95
C LYS A 193 -7.70 -11.31 11.31
N GLN A 194 -8.70 -10.66 10.74
CA GLN A 194 -8.59 -9.29 10.24
C GLN A 194 -9.50 -8.36 11.02
N GLU A 195 -9.04 -7.12 11.23
CA GLU A 195 -9.81 -6.02 11.77
C GLU A 195 -9.62 -4.78 10.89
N GLN A 196 -10.72 -4.18 10.47
CA GLN A 196 -10.69 -2.94 9.71
C GLN A 196 -10.41 -1.75 10.64
N THR A 197 -9.31 -1.05 10.40
CA THR A 197 -8.85 0.09 11.21
C THR A 197 -9.02 1.43 10.51
N GLY A 198 -9.45 1.41 9.24
CA GLY A 198 -9.81 2.58 8.45
C GLY A 198 -10.56 2.19 7.17
N PRO A 199 -10.93 3.14 6.31
CA PRO A 199 -11.78 2.86 5.14
C PRO A 199 -11.22 1.83 4.13
N SER A 200 -9.91 1.62 4.14
CA SER A 200 -9.19 0.64 3.30
C SER A 200 -7.91 0.12 3.99
N ALA A 201 -7.88 0.17 5.32
CA ALA A 201 -6.76 -0.27 6.13
C ALA A 201 -7.18 -1.40 7.07
N PHE A 202 -6.37 -2.46 7.14
CA PHE A 202 -6.69 -3.67 7.89
C PHE A 202 -5.50 -4.12 8.75
N LEU A 203 -5.77 -4.41 10.01
CA LEU A 203 -4.85 -5.09 10.91
C LEU A 203 -5.07 -6.60 10.80
N VAL A 204 -4.07 -7.31 10.28
CA VAL A 204 -4.05 -8.77 10.18
C VAL A 204 -3.31 -9.34 11.37
N THR A 205 -3.93 -10.28 12.07
CA THR A 205 -3.45 -10.88 13.32
C THR A 205 -3.26 -12.37 13.12
N LEU A 206 -2.06 -12.89 13.36
CA LEU A 206 -1.86 -14.33 13.52
C LEU A 206 -2.39 -14.76 14.89
N VAL A 207 -3.43 -15.59 14.91
CA VAL A 207 -4.08 -16.09 16.13
C VAL A 207 -3.79 -17.55 16.42
N ASP A 208 -3.31 -18.31 15.42
CA ASP A 208 -2.88 -19.70 15.56
C ASP A 208 -1.65 -19.94 14.69
N ALA A 209 -0.56 -20.42 15.28
CA ALA A 209 0.69 -20.72 14.59
C ALA A 209 0.77 -22.18 14.11
N THR A 210 -0.28 -22.97 14.32
CA THR A 210 -0.34 -24.36 13.88
C THR A 210 -0.46 -24.41 12.36
N PRO A 211 0.47 -25.13 11.67
CA PRO A 211 0.39 -25.29 10.22
C PRO A 211 -0.95 -25.86 9.78
N SER A 212 -1.47 -25.36 8.66
CA SER A 212 -2.64 -25.95 8.00
C SER A 212 -2.32 -27.39 7.55
N SER A 213 -3.21 -28.32 7.92
CA SER A 213 -3.17 -29.75 7.54
C SER A 213 -3.66 -29.98 6.12
#